data_AF-A0A6A6ZXB9-F1
#
_entry.id   AF-A0A6A6ZXB9-F1
#
_cell.length_a   1.000
_cell.length_b   1.000
_cell.length_c   1.000
_cell.angle_alpha   90.00
_cell.angle_beta   90.00
_cell.angle_gamma   90.00
#
_symmetry.space_group_name_H-M   'P 1'
#
loop_
_entity.id
_entity.type
_entity.pdbx_description
1 polymer ?
#
loop_
_entity_poly.entity_id
_entity_poly.type
_entity_poly.pdbx_seq_one_letter_code
_entity_poly.pdbx_strand_id
1 'polypeptide(L)'
;MTASHLLRLPVELHLSITDKLELHDCHNLATTNHYFRSIIKPPTHKDYLVAEAGAWAQQKCLLACSGCVRFRRFKEFTDDMRKGKCTRGGLNAGARLCIRCGVAAGLYLPGTMVVINGERHVVRRMCGTSTDQPTCQAPCRKCSP
;
A
#
# COMPACT_ATOMS: atom_id res chain seq x y z
N MET A 1 -6.82 -34.33 11.74
CA MET A 1 -6.44 -32.94 11.45
C MET A 1 -6.72 -32.12 12.70
N THR A 2 -5.68 -31.68 13.42
CA THR A 2 -5.85 -30.86 14.63
C THR A 2 -6.24 -29.45 14.21
N ALA A 3 -7.44 -29.01 14.58
CA ALA A 3 -7.80 -27.59 14.42
C ALA A 3 -6.79 -26.76 15.21
N SER A 4 -6.15 -25.79 14.56
CA SER A 4 -5.23 -24.85 15.21
C SER A 4 -5.87 -24.28 16.47
N HIS A 5 -5.19 -24.33 17.61
CA HIS A 5 -5.72 -23.90 18.90
C HIS A 5 -6.32 -22.48 18.88
N LEU A 6 -5.80 -21.60 18.01
CA LEU A 6 -6.32 -20.26 17.78
C LEU A 6 -7.77 -20.27 17.28
N LEU A 7 -8.09 -21.06 16.24
CA LEU A 7 -9.43 -21.11 15.64
C LEU A 7 -10.51 -21.70 16.57
N ARG A 8 -10.12 -22.28 17.72
CA ARG A 8 -11.05 -22.79 18.72
C ARG A 8 -11.49 -21.72 19.73
N LEU A 9 -10.88 -20.54 19.69
CA LEU A 9 -11.28 -19.43 20.55
C LEU A 9 -12.65 -18.86 20.12
N PRO A 10 -13.45 -18.34 21.05
CA PRO A 10 -14.63 -17.55 20.72
C PRO A 10 -14.31 -16.36 19.81
N VAL A 11 -15.27 -15.92 19.01
CA VAL A 11 -15.08 -14.82 18.05
C VAL A 11 -14.74 -13.50 18.76
N GLU A 12 -15.25 -13.30 19.98
CA GLU A 12 -14.97 -12.13 20.82
C GLU A 12 -13.48 -12.03 21.19
N LEU A 13 -12.84 -13.17 21.44
CA LEU A 13 -11.39 -13.22 21.70
C LEU A 13 -10.60 -12.94 20.43
N HIS A 14 -11.06 -13.45 19.29
CA HIS A 14 -10.42 -13.12 18.00
C HIS A 14 -10.49 -11.62 17.70
N LEU A 15 -11.64 -10.99 17.90
CA LEU A 15 -11.82 -9.55 17.75
C LEU A 15 -10.93 -8.77 18.72
N SER A 16 -10.88 -9.19 19.98
CA SER A 16 -10.01 -8.59 21.00
C SER A 16 -8.53 -8.70 20.65
N ILE A 17 -8.10 -9.82 20.04
CA ILE A 17 -6.73 -9.99 19.54
C ILE A 17 -6.49 -9.01 18.39
N THR A 18 -7.39 -8.95 17.41
CA THR A 18 -7.23 -8.09 16.23
C THR A 18 -7.18 -6.61 16.58
N ASP A 19 -7.90 -6.17 17.63
CA ASP A 19 -7.87 -4.79 18.13
C ASP A 19 -6.52 -4.40 18.76
N LYS A 20 -5.66 -5.37 19.08
CA LYS A 20 -4.31 -5.14 19.63
C LYS A 20 -3.20 -5.27 18.60
N LEU A 21 -3.51 -5.70 17.38
CA LEU A 21 -2.52 -5.88 16.33
C LEU A 21 -2.28 -4.56 15.58
N GLU A 22 -1.04 -4.37 15.13
CA GLU A 22 -0.75 -3.31 14.17
C GLU A 22 -1.44 -3.60 12.83
N LEU A 23 -1.68 -2.56 12.04
CA LEU A 23 -2.42 -2.67 10.78
C LEU A 23 -1.80 -3.70 9.82
N HIS A 24 -0.47 -3.79 9.76
CA HIS A 24 0.23 -4.79 8.96
C HIS A 24 -0.01 -6.22 9.45
N ASP A 25 -0.07 -6.43 10.76
CA ASP A 25 -0.30 -7.75 11.35
C ASP A 25 -1.75 -8.20 11.15
N CYS A 26 -2.70 -7.26 11.24
CA CYS A 26 -4.09 -7.49 10.83
C CYS A 26 -4.18 -7.91 9.36
N HIS A 27 -3.45 -7.23 8.47
CA HIS A 27 -3.42 -7.59 7.06
C HIS A 27 -2.88 -9.01 6.86
N ASN A 28 -1.75 -9.35 7.50
CA ASN A 28 -1.17 -10.69 7.40
C ASN A 28 -2.13 -11.75 7.94
N LEU A 29 -2.73 -11.52 9.11
CA LEU A 29 -3.70 -12.43 9.70
C LEU A 29 -4.90 -12.67 8.77
N ALA A 30 -5.44 -11.60 8.16
CA ALA A 30 -6.53 -11.69 7.18
C ALA A 30 -6.14 -12.46 5.90
N THR A 31 -4.84 -12.58 5.57
CA THR A 31 -4.38 -13.39 4.43
C THR A 31 -4.18 -14.87 4.76
N THR A 32 -4.19 -15.26 6.04
CA THR A 32 -3.92 -16.65 6.44
C THR A 32 -5.08 -17.61 6.13
N ASN A 33 -6.33 -17.18 6.32
CA ASN A 33 -7.51 -17.99 6.04
C ASN A 33 -8.77 -17.13 5.82
N HIS A 34 -9.82 -17.75 5.26
CA HIS A 34 -11.09 -17.09 4.95
C HIS A 34 -11.84 -16.57 6.19
N TYR A 35 -11.68 -17.22 7.35
CA TYR A 35 -12.34 -16.82 8.60
C TYR A 35 -11.77 -15.49 9.14
N PHE A 36 -10.45 -15.37 9.28
CA PHE A 36 -9.84 -14.10 9.68
C PHE A 36 -10.11 -13.00 8.67
N ARG A 37 -10.13 -13.33 7.38
CA ARG A 37 -10.52 -12.37 6.34
C ARG A 37 -11.95 -11.85 6.51
N SER A 38 -12.88 -12.66 7.02
CA SER A 38 -14.28 -12.23 7.19
C SER A 38 -14.52 -11.43 8.46
N ILE A 39 -13.77 -11.68 9.54
CA ILE A 39 -13.95 -10.97 10.82
C ILE A 39 -13.07 -9.72 10.95
N ILE A 40 -11.93 -9.65 10.27
CA ILE A 40 -11.04 -8.49 10.30
C ILE A 40 -11.61 -7.42 9.37
N LYS A 41 -11.95 -6.27 9.95
CA LYS A 41 -12.43 -5.12 9.18
C LYS A 41 -11.35 -4.67 8.18
N PRO A 42 -11.67 -4.52 6.88
CA PRO A 42 -10.75 -3.94 5.91
C PRO A 42 -10.29 -2.54 6.35
N PRO A 43 -8.99 -2.26 6.42
CA PRO A 43 -8.51 -0.95 6.85
C PRO A 43 -8.89 0.14 5.84
N THR A 44 -9.29 1.30 6.36
CA THR A 44 -9.56 2.50 5.56
C THR A 44 -8.27 3.25 5.26
N HIS A 45 -8.31 4.18 4.31
CA HIS A 45 -7.16 5.04 4.04
C HIS A 45 -6.74 5.88 5.26
N LYS A 46 -7.72 6.30 6.08
CA LYS A 46 -7.45 7.02 7.33
C LYS A 46 -6.66 6.14 8.31
N ASP A 47 -6.99 4.86 8.39
CA ASP A 47 -6.26 3.91 9.25
C ASP A 47 -4.80 3.76 8.79
N TYR A 48 -4.56 3.69 7.48
CA TYR A 48 -3.21 3.70 6.92
C TYR A 48 -2.44 4.99 7.22
N LEU A 49 -3.09 6.16 7.14
CA LEU A 49 -2.45 7.44 7.47
C LEU A 49 -2.05 7.53 8.95
N VAL A 50 -2.90 7.05 9.85
CA VAL A 50 -2.60 6.98 11.29
C VAL A 50 -1.45 6.01 11.54
N ALA A 51 -1.52 4.80 10.95
CA ALA A 51 -0.47 3.79 11.11
C ALA A 51 0.87 4.20 10.49
N GLU A 52 0.88 5.07 9.48
CA GLU A 52 2.10 5.61 8.88
C GLU A 52 2.95 6.41 9.87
N ALA A 53 2.33 7.03 10.88
CA ALA A 53 3.04 7.74 11.93
C ALA A 53 3.77 6.79 12.90
N GLY A 54 3.41 5.51 12.93
CA GLY A 54 4.00 4.50 13.81
C GLY A 54 5.43 4.14 13.45
N ALA A 55 6.23 3.77 14.46
CA ALA A 55 7.67 3.49 14.35
C ALA A 55 8.00 2.46 13.26
N TRP A 56 7.20 1.40 13.14
CA TRP A 56 7.36 0.37 12.12
C TRP A 56 7.31 0.95 10.69
N ALA A 57 6.28 1.76 10.39
CA ALA A 57 6.13 2.39 9.08
C ALA A 57 7.23 3.42 8.82
N GLN A 58 7.71 4.11 9.87
CA GLN A 58 8.85 5.02 9.74
C GLN A 58 10.14 4.28 9.38
N GLN A 59 10.47 3.23 10.13
CA GLN A 59 11.68 2.43 9.93
C GLN A 59 11.71 1.79 8.54
N LYS A 60 10.56 1.32 8.05
CA LYS A 60 10.41 0.72 6.71
C LYS A 60 10.23 1.75 5.60
N CYS A 61 10.22 3.05 5.92
CA CYS A 61 10.00 4.14 4.96
C CYS A 61 8.71 3.92 4.14
N LEU A 62 7.60 3.64 4.82
CA LEU A 62 6.29 3.41 4.21
C LEU A 62 5.42 4.66 4.29
N LEU A 63 4.62 4.87 3.24
CA LEU A 63 3.64 5.93 3.13
C LEU A 63 2.29 5.35 2.66
N ALA A 64 1.18 5.93 3.11
CA ALA A 64 -0.16 5.58 2.69
C ALA A 64 -0.49 6.18 1.31
N CYS A 65 -1.09 5.39 0.43
CA CYS A 65 -1.60 5.83 -0.86
C CYS A 65 -3.13 5.88 -0.82
N SER A 66 -3.72 7.02 -1.21
CA SER A 66 -5.18 7.22 -1.25
C SER A 66 -5.85 6.43 -2.37
N GLY A 67 -5.14 6.17 -3.47
CA GLY A 67 -5.69 5.46 -4.62
C GLY A 67 -5.83 3.95 -4.40
N CYS A 68 -4.80 3.28 -3.86
CA CYS A 68 -4.84 1.83 -3.64
C CYS A 68 -5.14 1.43 -2.19
N VAL A 69 -5.26 2.39 -1.27
CA VAL A 69 -5.55 2.16 0.17
C VAL A 69 -4.62 1.11 0.77
N ARG A 70 -3.31 1.31 0.58
CA ARG A 70 -2.24 0.42 1.07
C ARG A 70 -0.98 1.21 1.39
N PHE A 71 -0.12 0.63 2.23
CA PHE A 71 1.26 1.09 2.34
C PHE A 71 2.05 0.86 1.06
N ARG A 72 2.87 1.84 0.71
CA ARG A 72 3.81 1.82 -0.39
C ARG A 72 5.16 2.34 0.08
N ARG A 73 6.23 1.86 -0.52
CA ARG A 73 7.58 2.32 -0.19
C ARG A 73 7.72 3.79 -0.58
N PHE A 74 8.54 4.51 0.16
CA PHE A 74 8.87 5.90 -0.12
C PHE A 74 9.30 6.13 -1.57
N LYS A 75 10.03 5.19 -2.19
CA LYS A 75 10.46 5.30 -3.60
C LYS A 75 9.33 5.11 -4.63
N GLU A 76 8.16 4.64 -4.22
CA GLU A 76 6.99 4.47 -5.10
C GLU A 76 6.14 5.75 -5.22
N PHE A 77 6.60 6.87 -4.65
CA PHE A 77 6.00 8.19 -4.78
C PHE A 77 7.00 9.17 -5.39
N THR A 78 6.48 10.17 -6.10
CA THR A 78 7.28 11.29 -6.61
C THR A 78 7.74 12.19 -5.47
N ASP A 79 8.76 13.01 -5.69
CA ASP A 79 9.24 14.00 -4.72
C ASP A 79 8.11 14.93 -4.25
N ASP A 80 7.25 15.37 -5.16
CA ASP A 80 6.11 16.24 -4.86
C ASP A 80 5.09 15.57 -3.92
N MET A 81 4.96 14.25 -4.01
CA MET A 81 4.11 13.44 -3.13
C MET A 81 4.78 13.07 -1.80
N ARG A 82 5.99 13.58 -1.54
CA ARG A 82 6.78 13.26 -0.32
C ARG A 82 7.28 14.48 0.42
N LYS A 83 7.21 15.67 -0.20
CA LYS A 83 7.72 16.93 0.32
C LYS A 83 6.58 17.92 0.54
N GLY A 84 6.89 19.04 1.21
CA GLY A 84 5.94 20.13 1.45
C GLY A 84 4.67 19.65 2.13
N LYS A 85 3.51 20.03 1.59
CA LYS A 85 2.19 19.68 2.16
C LYS A 85 1.89 18.17 2.11
N CYS A 86 2.56 17.41 1.25
CA CYS A 86 2.37 15.97 1.10
C CYS A 86 3.31 15.14 1.99
N THR A 87 4.19 15.76 2.78
CA THR A 87 5.01 15.04 3.75
C THR A 87 4.16 14.28 4.77
N ARG A 88 4.76 13.35 5.51
CA ARG A 88 4.07 12.63 6.59
C ARG A 88 3.51 13.63 7.61
N GLY A 89 2.22 13.50 7.94
CA GLY A 89 1.51 14.45 8.81
C GLY A 89 1.22 15.82 8.18
N GLY A 90 1.61 16.03 6.92
CA GLY A 90 1.31 17.25 6.18
C GLY A 90 -0.17 17.36 5.81
N LEU A 91 -0.62 18.59 5.53
CA LEU A 91 -2.02 18.92 5.21
C LEU A 91 -2.59 18.08 4.04
N ASN A 92 -1.75 17.76 3.06
CA ASN A 92 -2.11 17.00 1.87
C ASN A 92 -1.56 15.56 1.90
N ALA A 93 -1.10 15.05 3.05
CA ALA A 93 -0.64 13.67 3.19
C ALA A 93 -1.73 12.66 2.78
N GLY A 94 -3.00 13.03 3.01
CA GLY A 94 -4.16 12.23 2.63
C GLY A 94 -4.50 12.22 1.13
N ALA A 95 -3.88 13.09 0.33
CA ALA A 95 -4.08 13.14 -1.12
C ALA A 95 -2.99 12.39 -1.91
N ARG A 96 -2.01 11.79 -1.22
CA ARG A 96 -0.88 11.13 -1.88
C ARG A 96 -1.30 9.95 -2.74
N LEU A 97 -0.82 9.96 -3.98
CA LEU A 97 -0.90 8.83 -4.89
C LEU A 97 0.50 8.27 -5.14
N CYS A 98 0.64 6.95 -4.99
CA CYS A 98 1.82 6.27 -5.53
C CYS A 98 1.83 6.42 -7.05
N ILE A 99 3.01 6.28 -7.67
CA ILE A 99 3.20 6.50 -9.11
C ILE A 99 2.19 5.70 -9.93
N ARG A 100 1.93 4.44 -9.58
CA ARG A 100 0.95 3.59 -10.26
C ARG A 100 -0.46 4.17 -10.22
N CYS A 101 -0.92 4.61 -9.04
CA CYS A 101 -2.23 5.22 -8.88
C CYS A 101 -2.31 6.60 -9.53
N GLY A 102 -1.23 7.38 -9.49
CA GLY A 102 -1.16 8.68 -10.18
C GLY A 102 -1.24 8.52 -11.70
N VAL A 103 -0.59 7.52 -12.28
CA VAL A 103 -0.74 7.19 -13.71
C VAL A 103 -2.18 6.77 -14.03
N ALA A 104 -2.76 5.87 -13.23
CA ALA A 104 -4.13 5.41 -13.42
C ALA A 104 -5.17 6.54 -13.29
N ALA A 105 -4.91 7.51 -12.42
CA ALA A 105 -5.75 8.69 -12.22
C ALA A 105 -5.48 9.82 -13.21
N GLY A 106 -4.56 9.64 -14.18
CA GLY A 106 -4.21 10.66 -15.16
C GLY A 106 -3.36 11.82 -14.62
N LEU A 107 -2.90 11.75 -13.37
CA LEU A 107 -2.00 12.75 -12.76
C LEU A 107 -0.62 12.76 -13.43
N TYR A 108 -0.16 11.58 -13.85
CA TYR A 108 1.10 11.41 -14.56
C TYR A 108 0.85 10.80 -15.94
N LEU A 109 0.92 11.60 -16.99
CA LEU A 109 0.74 11.11 -18.36
C LEU A 109 1.98 10.31 -18.81
N PRO A 110 1.82 9.20 -19.54
CA PRO A 110 2.95 8.51 -20.15
C PRO A 110 3.80 9.47 -20.99
N GLY A 111 5.13 9.41 -20.84
CA GLY A 111 6.07 10.33 -21.48
C GLY A 111 6.39 11.58 -20.66
N THR A 112 5.66 11.86 -19.57
CA THR A 112 5.99 13.00 -18.69
C THR A 112 7.16 12.67 -17.77
N MET A 113 7.91 13.72 -17.41
CA MET A 113 9.01 13.62 -16.45
C MET A 113 8.47 13.76 -15.03
N VAL A 114 8.88 12.86 -14.15
CA VAL A 114 8.65 12.93 -12.70
C VAL A 114 9.98 12.85 -11.97
N VAL A 115 10.05 13.49 -10.80
CA VAL A 115 11.25 13.43 -9.95
C VAL A 115 11.06 12.39 -8.85
N ILE A 116 12.00 11.46 -8.71
CA ILE A 116 12.03 10.44 -7.66
C ILE A 116 13.43 10.40 -7.06
N ASN A 117 13.54 10.79 -5.79
CA ASN A 117 14.78 10.92 -5.03
C ASN A 117 15.74 11.94 -5.66
N GLY A 118 15.21 13.03 -6.20
CA GLY A 118 16.00 14.03 -6.92
C GLY A 118 16.40 13.64 -8.34
N GLU A 119 16.20 12.38 -8.74
CA GLU A 119 16.48 11.92 -10.10
C GLU A 119 15.26 12.06 -11.01
N ARG A 120 15.49 12.39 -12.28
CA ARG A 120 14.43 12.57 -13.27
C ARG A 120 14.12 11.24 -13.94
N HIS A 121 12.86 10.81 -13.91
CA HIS A 121 12.38 9.59 -14.55
C HIS A 121 11.26 9.89 -15.53
N VAL A 122 11.24 9.20 -16.67
CA VAL A 122 10.12 9.24 -17.62
C VAL A 122 9.06 8.25 -17.17
N VAL A 123 7.83 8.71 -17.03
CA VAL A 123 6.66 7.86 -16.76
C VAL A 123 6.42 6.99 -17.99
N ARG A 124 6.73 5.70 -17.89
CA ARG A 124 6.41 4.76 -18.95
C ARG A 124 4.94 4.36 -18.89
N ARG A 125 4.38 4.03 -20.04
CA ARG A 125 3.05 3.41 -20.11
C ARG A 125 3.08 2.14 -19.28
N MET A 126 2.18 2.03 -18.30
CA MET A 126 2.01 0.76 -17.59
C MET A 126 1.36 -0.23 -18.56
N CYS A 127 2.07 -1.26 -18.99
CA CYS A 127 1.45 -2.40 -19.67
C CYS A 127 0.59 -3.13 -18.62
N GLY A 128 -0.72 -2.87 -18.62
CA GLY A 128 -1.68 -3.62 -17.81
C GLY A 128 -2.04 -4.91 -18.52
N THR A 129 -1.39 -6.03 -18.20
CA THR A 129 -1.97 -7.35 -18.43
C THR A 129 -2.55 -7.82 -17.11
N SER A 130 -3.85 -7.60 -16.93
CA SER A 130 -4.66 -8.30 -15.94
C SER A 130 -4.94 -9.70 -16.46
N THR A 131 -4.17 -10.67 -16.00
CA THR A 131 -4.58 -12.09 -16.01
C THR A 131 -3.94 -12.74 -14.79
N ASP A 132 -4.75 -13.51 -14.08
CA ASP A 132 -4.53 -14.06 -12.75
C ASP A 132 -3.23 -14.88 -12.64
N GLN A 133 -2.18 -14.30 -12.04
CA GLN A 133 -1.15 -14.99 -11.23
C GLN A 133 -0.08 -14.00 -10.71
N PRO A 134 0.51 -14.22 -9.52
CA PRO A 134 1.41 -13.27 -8.89
C PRO A 134 2.87 -13.57 -9.24
N THR A 135 3.36 -13.04 -10.36
CA THR A 135 4.80 -12.91 -10.59
C THR A 135 5.09 -11.57 -11.27
N CYS A 136 5.14 -10.53 -10.45
CA CYS A 136 5.60 -9.19 -10.84
C CYS A 136 7.11 -9.17 -11.09
N GLN A 137 7.62 -9.82 -12.14
CA GLN A 137 9.01 -9.66 -12.58
C GLN A 137 9.16 -9.85 -14.10
N ALA A 138 8.55 -8.98 -14.90
CA ALA A 138 9.05 -8.75 -16.26
C ALA A 138 8.64 -7.36 -16.77
N PRO A 139 9.58 -6.54 -17.26
CA PRO A 139 9.22 -5.40 -18.09
C PRO A 139 8.60 -5.90 -19.41
N CYS A 140 7.54 -5.21 -19.84
CA CYS A 140 6.85 -5.43 -21.11
C CYS A 140 7.86 -5.29 -22.28
N ARG A 141 8.04 -6.35 -23.08
CA ARG A 141 9.01 -6.41 -24.21
C ARG A 141 8.80 -5.32 -25.29
N LYS A 142 7.68 -4.61 -25.29
CA LYS A 142 7.40 -3.48 -26.20
C LYS A 142 7.96 -2.13 -25.71
N CYS A 143 8.73 -2.11 -24.63
CA CYS A 143 9.28 -0.88 -24.04
C CYS A 143 10.78 -0.98 -23.75
N SER A 144 11.55 -1.53 -24.69
CA SER A 144 13.00 -1.38 -24.76
C SER A 144 13.36 -0.60 -26.04
N PRO A 145 14.46 0.16 -26.05
CA PRO A 145 14.86 0.99 -27.18
C PRO A 145 14.99 0.19 -28.49
#